data_AF-A0A1B6M763-F1
#
_entry.id   AF-A0A1B6M763-F1
#
_cell.length_a   1.000
_cell.length_b   1.000
_cell.length_c   1.000
_cell.angle_alpha   90.00
_cell.angle_beta   90.00
_cell.angle_gamma   90.00
#
_symmetry.space_group_name_H-M   'P 1'
#
loop_
_entity.id
_entity.type
_entity.pdbx_description
1 polymer ?
#
loop_
_entity_poly.entity_id
_entity_poly.type
_entity_poly.pdbx_seq_one_letter_code
_entity_poly.pdbx_strand_id
1 'polypeptide(L)'
;MMHTMGMEHQHQRPDRDCFVYVAKKLGNSPGSFGILSGYEYLSGFPYDYDSVMQYRGFRNVLYSHNNRSRTLGRYDGTISRLDVHLMGSLYCGRKSYCEEHNSCASFYDYANTNPLCWRIGPEYSNDKNP
;
A
#
# COMPACT_ATOMS: atom_id res chain seq x y z
N MET A 1 -7.46 17.00 1.72
CA MET A 1 -8.52 16.53 2.64
C MET A 1 -8.11 15.24 3.32
N MET A 2 -7.82 14.14 2.60
CA MET A 2 -7.51 12.84 3.24
C MET A 2 -6.26 12.85 4.16
N HIS A 3 -5.16 13.52 3.78
CA HIS A 3 -4.02 13.71 4.70
C HIS A 3 -4.42 14.41 6.02
N THR A 4 -5.30 15.42 5.95
CA THR A 4 -5.83 16.11 7.12
C THR A 4 -6.68 15.18 8.01
N MET A 5 -7.28 14.15 7.41
CA MET A 5 -8.03 13.09 8.09
C MET A 5 -7.13 11.93 8.55
N GLY A 6 -5.81 12.14 8.63
CA GLY A 6 -4.87 11.15 9.14
C GLY A 6 -4.60 9.95 8.21
N MET A 7 -4.92 10.06 6.92
CA MET A 7 -4.59 9.03 5.94
C MET A 7 -3.26 9.36 5.26
N GLU A 8 -2.34 8.40 5.26
CA GLU A 8 -1.08 8.50 4.53
C GLU A 8 -1.12 7.79 3.18
N HIS A 9 -0.13 8.06 2.33
CA HIS A 9 -0.09 7.46 1.00
C HIS A 9 0.00 5.94 1.07
N GLN A 10 -0.78 5.27 0.23
CA GLN A 10 -0.88 3.82 0.23
C GLN A 10 0.44 3.14 -0.21
N HIS A 11 1.21 3.78 -1.10
CA HIS A 11 2.55 3.32 -1.49
C HIS A 11 3.62 3.62 -0.44
N GLN A 12 3.29 4.15 0.73
CA GLN A 12 4.24 4.35 1.82
C GLN A 12 4.05 3.35 2.96
N ARG A 13 3.06 2.45 2.86
CA ARG A 13 2.82 1.42 3.87
C ARG A 13 4.04 0.51 4.11
N PRO A 14 4.22 -0.01 5.34
CA PRO A 14 5.26 -1.00 5.64
C PRO A 14 5.17 -2.28 4.80
N ASP A 15 3.95 -2.69 4.43
CA ASP A 15 3.68 -3.91 3.67
C ASP A 15 3.61 -3.68 2.15
N ARG A 16 3.85 -2.45 1.67
CA ARG A 16 3.63 -2.09 0.25
C ARG A 16 4.41 -2.96 -0.72
N ASP A 17 5.59 -3.44 -0.34
CA ASP A 17 6.50 -4.17 -1.22
C ASP A 17 5.91 -5.54 -1.58
N CYS A 18 4.91 -6.02 -0.83
CA CYS A 18 4.11 -7.18 -1.21
C CYS A 18 3.24 -6.95 -2.45
N PHE A 19 2.91 -5.69 -2.74
CA PHE A 19 1.83 -5.31 -3.65
C PHE A 19 2.34 -4.49 -4.84
N VAL A 20 3.25 -3.56 -4.59
CA VAL A 20 3.79 -2.63 -5.57
C VAL A 20 5.32 -2.59 -5.55
N TYR A 21 5.88 -2.54 -6.75
CA TYR A 21 7.26 -2.16 -6.95
C TYR A 21 7.39 -0.66 -6.79
N VAL A 22 8.44 -0.19 -6.11
CA VAL A 22 8.97 1.17 -6.31
C VAL A 22 10.43 1.06 -6.72
N ALA A 23 10.88 1.95 -7.61
CA ALA A 23 12.30 2.02 -7.95
C ALA A 23 13.16 2.21 -6.69
N LYS A 24 14.19 1.38 -6.53
CA LYS A 24 15.07 1.34 -5.35
C LYS A 24 15.62 2.71 -4.95
N LYS A 25 16.06 3.50 -5.94
CA LYS A 25 16.59 4.87 -5.75
C LYS A 25 15.62 5.82 -5.04
N LEU A 26 14.32 5.58 -5.17
CA LEU A 26 13.27 6.37 -4.53
C LEU A 26 12.78 5.73 -3.22
N GLY A 27 12.68 4.39 -3.19
CA GLY A 27 12.14 3.66 -2.05
C GLY A 27 13.06 3.64 -0.82
N ASN A 28 14.37 3.73 -1.01
CA ASN A 28 15.37 3.63 0.06
C ASN A 28 15.72 4.97 0.73
N SER A 29 15.21 6.09 0.19
CA SER A 29 15.47 7.42 0.74
C SER A 29 14.23 7.90 1.50
N PRO A 30 14.38 8.50 2.70
CA PRO A 30 13.27 9.17 3.36
C PRO A 30 12.76 10.30 2.45
N GLY A 31 11.45 10.31 2.16
CA GLY A 31 10.85 11.24 1.22
C GLY A 31 9.55 10.70 0.62
N SER A 32 9.14 11.24 -0.53
CA SER A 32 7.83 10.97 -1.16
C SER A 32 7.54 9.52 -1.51
N PHE A 33 8.56 8.64 -1.50
CA PHE A 33 8.44 7.20 -1.76
C PHE A 33 9.02 6.35 -0.62
N GLY A 34 9.45 6.96 0.48
CA GLY A 34 9.96 6.25 1.66
C GLY A 34 8.84 5.46 2.35
N ILE A 35 9.20 4.34 2.99
CA ILE A 35 8.27 3.62 3.87
C ILE A 35 8.06 4.47 5.13
N LEU A 36 6.81 4.64 5.51
CA LEU A 36 6.36 5.26 6.74
C LEU A 36 6.20 4.19 7.84
N SER A 37 6.24 4.61 9.09
CA SER A 37 6.18 3.71 10.24
C SER A 37 4.83 3.02 10.35
N GLY A 38 4.81 1.80 10.89
CA GLY A 38 3.58 1.02 11.01
C GLY A 38 2.51 1.67 11.89
N TYR A 39 2.88 2.51 12.86
CA TYR A 39 1.90 3.23 13.69
C TYR A 39 1.15 4.34 12.92
N GLU A 40 1.65 4.76 11.75
CA GLU A 40 1.00 5.74 10.89
C GLU A 40 -0.16 5.14 10.08
N TYR A 41 -0.30 3.80 10.10
CA TYR A 41 -1.37 3.09 9.40
C TYR A 41 -2.24 2.29 10.38
N LEU A 42 -3.56 2.38 10.17
CA LEU A 42 -4.50 1.54 10.89
C LEU A 42 -4.36 0.09 10.42
N SER A 43 -4.21 -0.83 11.37
CA SER A 43 -4.16 -2.28 11.09
C SER A 43 -5.54 -2.83 10.70
N GLY A 44 -5.56 -4.03 10.11
CA GLY A 44 -6.83 -4.68 9.74
C GLY A 44 -7.46 -4.16 8.46
N PHE A 45 -6.67 -3.54 7.58
CA PHE A 45 -7.11 -3.07 6.26
C PHE A 45 -6.26 -3.62 5.12
N PRO A 46 -6.90 -4.11 4.04
CA PRO A 46 -6.18 -4.58 2.88
C PRO A 46 -5.45 -3.48 2.12
N TYR A 47 -4.48 -3.90 1.30
CA TYR A 47 -3.82 -2.97 0.40
C TYR A 47 -4.77 -2.54 -0.71
N ASP A 48 -5.00 -1.24 -0.83
CA ASP A 48 -5.95 -0.69 -1.80
C ASP A 48 -5.24 0.05 -2.94
N TYR A 49 -5.02 -0.65 -4.04
CA TYR A 49 -4.45 -0.06 -5.25
C TYR A 49 -5.32 1.06 -5.85
N ASP A 50 -6.61 1.08 -5.54
CA ASP A 50 -7.57 2.05 -6.06
C ASP A 50 -7.89 3.13 -5.02
N SER A 51 -7.10 3.23 -3.94
CA SER A 51 -7.22 4.31 -2.95
C SER A 51 -6.95 5.66 -3.60
N VAL A 52 -7.66 6.71 -3.15
CA VAL A 52 -7.35 8.10 -3.52
C VAL A 52 -5.97 8.53 -2.98
N MET A 53 -5.45 7.80 -1.98
CA MET A 53 -4.12 7.99 -1.38
C MET A 53 -3.01 7.20 -2.08
N GLN A 54 -3.34 6.40 -3.10
CA GLN A 54 -2.35 5.68 -3.87
C GLN A 54 -1.76 6.58 -4.95
N TYR A 55 -0.44 6.76 -4.96
CA TYR A 55 0.24 7.42 -6.08
C TYR A 55 0.01 6.67 -7.39
N ARG A 56 -0.07 7.47 -8.45
CA ARG A 56 -0.23 6.95 -9.80
C ARG A 56 0.95 6.09 -10.22
N GLY A 57 0.64 5.09 -11.02
CA GLY A 57 1.65 4.21 -11.60
C GLY A 57 2.52 4.97 -12.60
N PHE A 58 3.82 4.76 -12.51
CA PHE A 58 4.80 5.29 -13.45
C PHE A 58 5.64 4.12 -13.96
N ARG A 59 5.76 4.00 -15.28
CA ARG A 59 6.48 2.89 -15.91
C ARG A 59 7.90 2.78 -15.33
N ASN A 60 8.27 1.59 -14.87
CA ASN A 60 9.56 1.27 -14.24
C ASN A 60 9.85 2.02 -12.91
N VAL A 61 8.91 2.77 -12.36
CA VAL A 61 9.10 3.55 -11.13
C VAL A 61 8.13 3.12 -10.03
N LEU A 62 6.85 2.97 -10.34
CA LEU A 62 5.82 2.51 -9.41
C LEU A 62 4.78 1.69 -10.19
N TYR A 63 4.67 0.39 -9.91
CA TYR A 63 3.72 -0.49 -10.59
C TYR A 63 3.32 -1.67 -9.71
N SER A 64 2.14 -2.25 -9.92
CA SER A 64 1.74 -3.45 -9.18
C SER A 64 2.51 -4.67 -9.67
N HIS A 65 2.90 -5.53 -8.73
CA HIS A 65 3.54 -6.80 -9.05
C HIS A 65 2.65 -7.74 -9.85
N ASN A 66 1.37 -7.84 -9.51
CA ASN A 66 0.47 -8.81 -10.13
C ASN A 66 0.09 -8.44 -11.57
N ASN A 67 0.15 -7.15 -11.91
CA ASN A 67 -0.19 -6.63 -13.22
C ASN A 67 0.46 -5.26 -13.44
N ARG A 68 1.53 -5.24 -14.24
CA ARG A 68 2.26 -3.99 -14.57
C ARG A 68 1.42 -2.97 -15.34
N SER A 69 0.37 -3.42 -16.02
CA SER A 69 -0.57 -2.57 -16.77
C SER A 69 -1.73 -2.08 -15.92
N ARG A 70 -1.83 -2.52 -14.65
CA ARG A 70 -2.87 -2.05 -13.74
C ARG A 70 -2.68 -0.56 -13.46
N THR A 71 -3.78 0.17 -13.51
CA THR A 71 -3.84 1.54 -13.01
C THR A 71 -3.71 1.56 -11.49
N LEU A 72 -2.81 2.41 -10.97
CA LEU A 72 -2.69 2.68 -9.55
C LEU A 72 -3.26 4.06 -9.24
N GLY A 73 -3.99 4.15 -8.14
CA GLY A 73 -4.71 5.35 -7.72
C GLY A 73 -5.88 5.68 -8.64
N ARG A 74 -6.76 6.56 -8.17
CA ARG A 74 -7.93 7.02 -8.94
C ARG A 74 -7.61 8.29 -9.71
N TYR A 75 -8.12 8.37 -10.94
CA TYR A 75 -7.97 9.55 -11.81
C TYR A 75 -9.09 10.57 -11.63
N ASP A 76 -10.26 10.13 -11.16
CA ASP A 76 -11.49 10.91 -11.05
C ASP A 76 -11.66 11.62 -9.69
N GLY A 77 -10.70 11.45 -8.78
CA GLY A 77 -10.75 12.02 -7.44
C GLY A 77 -11.81 11.37 -6.53
N THR A 78 -12.43 10.28 -6.95
CA THR A 78 -13.40 9.55 -6.13
C THR A 78 -12.70 8.79 -5.02
N ILE A 79 -13.43 8.58 -3.92
CA ILE A 79 -12.94 7.87 -2.74
C ILE A 79 -13.23 6.38 -2.92
N SER A 80 -12.25 5.52 -2.65
CA SER A 80 -12.45 4.08 -2.79
C SER A 80 -13.40 3.52 -1.72
N ARG A 81 -13.91 2.30 -1.91
CA ARG A 81 -14.70 1.61 -0.88
C ARG A 81 -13.90 1.37 0.41
N LEU A 82 -12.61 1.07 0.28
CA LEU A 82 -11.73 0.83 1.43
C LEU A 82 -11.33 2.13 2.12
N ASP A 83 -11.15 3.23 1.38
CA ASP A 83 -10.97 4.56 1.97
C ASP A 83 -12.19 4.98 2.79
N VAL A 84 -13.41 4.77 2.26
CA VAL A 84 -14.66 5.01 3.01
C VAL A 84 -14.76 4.13 4.25
N HIS A 85 -14.35 2.86 4.15
CA HIS A 85 -14.32 1.95 5.30
C HIS A 85 -13.33 2.44 6.35
N LEU A 86 -12.11 2.77 5.95
CA LEU A 86 -11.05 3.27 6.82
C LEU A 86 -11.51 4.54 7.56
N MET A 87 -12.10 5.51 6.85
CA MET A 87 -12.69 6.70 7.48
C MET A 87 -13.80 6.34 8.48
N GLY A 88 -14.67 5.39 8.14
CA GLY A 88 -15.71 4.90 9.05
C GLY A 88 -15.12 4.28 10.33
N SER A 89 -13.98 3.60 10.23
CA SER A 89 -13.30 3.04 11.39
C SER A 89 -12.57 4.09 12.23
N LEU A 90 -11.97 5.09 11.59
CA LEU A 90 -11.31 6.19 12.29
C LEU A 90 -12.32 7.10 13.03
N TYR A 91 -13.47 7.37 12.43
CA TYR A 91 -14.34 8.48 12.85
C TYR A 91 -15.79 8.11 13.19
N CYS A 92 -16.27 6.93 12.81
CA CYS A 92 -17.68 6.55 12.96
C CYS A 92 -17.91 5.29 13.80
N GLY A 93 -16.87 4.77 14.47
CA GLY A 93 -16.98 3.57 15.32
C GLY A 93 -17.17 2.26 14.55
N ARG A 94 -16.88 2.24 13.24
CA ARG A 94 -16.95 1.03 12.43
C ARG A 94 -15.78 0.10 12.75
N LYS A 95 -16.00 -1.21 12.77
CA LYS A 95 -14.91 -2.18 12.90
C LYS A 95 -13.99 -2.14 11.67
N SER A 96 -12.73 -2.51 11.84
CA SER A 96 -11.79 -2.60 10.71
C SER A 96 -12.28 -3.61 9.66
N TYR A 97 -11.75 -3.53 8.44
CA TYR A 97 -12.16 -4.44 7.37
C TYR A 97 -12.00 -5.90 7.77
N CYS A 98 -10.85 -6.25 8.34
CA CYS A 98 -10.58 -7.63 8.73
C CYS A 98 -11.46 -8.11 9.89
N GLU A 99 -11.83 -7.24 10.85
CA GLU A 99 -12.74 -7.56 11.94
C GLU A 99 -14.17 -7.83 11.45
N GLU A 100 -14.64 -7.09 10.44
CA GLU A 100 -15.97 -7.34 9.85
C GLU A 100 -16.03 -8.62 9.02
N HIS A 101 -14.92 -8.99 8.36
CA HIS A 101 -14.87 -10.13 7.44
C HIS A 101 -14.23 -11.38 8.06
N ASN A 102 -13.90 -11.35 9.36
CA ASN A 102 -13.23 -12.43 10.10
C ASN A 102 -11.95 -12.94 9.40
N SER A 103 -11.15 -12.01 8.86
CA SER A 103 -9.98 -12.32 8.01
C SER A 103 -8.65 -11.84 8.60
N CYS A 104 -8.59 -11.50 9.89
CA CYS A 104 -7.41 -10.87 10.51
C CYS A 104 -6.16 -11.77 10.51
N ALA A 105 -6.31 -13.08 10.67
CA ALA A 105 -5.18 -14.00 10.78
C ALA A 105 -4.46 -14.21 9.44
N SER A 106 -5.21 -14.47 8.37
CA SER A 106 -4.63 -14.77 7.04
C SER A 106 -4.11 -13.54 6.30
N PHE A 107 -4.47 -12.34 6.76
CA PHE A 107 -4.16 -11.09 6.06
C PHE A 107 -2.65 -10.81 5.99
N TYR A 108 -1.93 -11.06 7.10
CA TYR A 108 -0.49 -10.85 7.18
C TYR A 108 0.32 -12.14 6.93
N ASP A 109 -0.31 -13.33 6.97
CA ASP A 109 0.35 -14.59 6.57
C ASP A 109 0.80 -14.56 5.10
N TYR A 110 0.05 -13.85 4.25
CA TYR A 110 0.46 -13.56 2.87
C TYR A 110 1.81 -12.86 2.79
N ALA A 111 2.12 -11.97 3.74
CA ALA A 111 3.38 -11.23 3.73
C ALA A 111 4.59 -12.13 4.02
N ASN A 112 4.40 -13.20 4.79
CA ASN A 112 5.44 -14.17 5.13
C ASN A 112 5.75 -15.14 3.97
N THR A 113 4.82 -15.29 3.02
CA THR A 113 4.91 -16.30 1.95
C THR A 113 5.15 -15.69 0.57
N ASN A 114 4.89 -14.40 0.40
CA ASN A 114 5.07 -13.73 -0.88
C ASN A 114 6.54 -13.25 -1.03
N PRO A 115 7.31 -13.78 -2.00
CA PRO A 115 8.72 -13.46 -2.19
C PRO A 115 8.97 -11.99 -2.58
N LEU A 116 7.92 -11.26 -2.93
CA LEU A 116 7.97 -9.84 -3.32
C LEU A 116 7.92 -8.91 -2.11
N CYS A 117 7.38 -9.37 -0.98
CA CYS A 117 7.15 -8.60 0.24
C CYS A 117 8.38 -7.93 0.85
N TRP A 118 9.56 -8.28 0.35
CA TRP A 118 10.82 -7.71 0.80
C TRP A 118 11.71 -7.47 -0.43
N ARG A 119 12.05 -6.20 -0.72
CA ARG A 119 12.95 -5.80 -1.84
C ARG A 119 14.43 -6.21 -1.70
N ILE A 120 14.67 -7.32 -1.04
CA ILE A 120 15.97 -8.00 -0.90
C ILE A 120 15.81 -9.50 -1.24
N GLY A 121 14.61 -9.93 -1.67
CA GLY A 121 14.38 -11.27 -2.18
C GLY A 121 15.08 -11.52 -3.53
N PRO A 122 15.21 -12.80 -3.93
CA PRO A 122 15.94 -13.20 -5.14
C PRO A 122 15.39 -12.55 -6.42
N GLU A 123 14.11 -12.17 -6.45
CA GLU A 123 13.50 -11.49 -7.59
C GLU A 123 14.10 -10.09 -7.87
N TYR A 124 14.56 -9.40 -6.83
CA TYR A 124 15.20 -8.08 -6.93
C TYR A 124 16.72 -8.14 -6.86
N SER A 125 17.31 -9.34 -6.83
CA SER A 125 18.77 -9.55 -6.77
C SER A 125 19.50 -8.94 -7.96
N ASN A 126 18.86 -8.94 -9.13
CA ASN A 126 19.39 -8.41 -10.40
C ASN A 126 18.92 -6.98 -10.70
N ASP A 127 18.15 -6.37 -9.81
CA ASP A 127 17.68 -5.00 -9.98
C ASP A 127 18.89 -4.08 -9.83
N LYS A 128 19.48 -3.69 -10.97
CA LYS A 128 20.77 -3.01 -11.03
C LYS A 128 20.72 -1.79 -10.10
N ASN A 129 21.63 -1.76 -9.13
CA ASN A 129 21.98 -0.53 -8.42
C ASN A 129 22.31 0.57 -9.45
N PRO A 130 22.10 1.86 -9.12
CA PRO A 130 22.29 2.99 -10.02
C PRO A 130 23.59 2.92 -10.83
#